data_AF-A0A356AK89-F1
#
_entry.id   AF-A0A356AK89-F1
#
_cell.length_a   1.000
_cell.length_b   1.000
_cell.length_c   1.000
_cell.angle_alpha   90.00
_cell.angle_beta   90.00
_cell.angle_gamma   90.00
#
_symmetry.space_group_name_H-M   'P 1'
#
loop_
_entity.id
_entity.type
_entity.pdbx_description
1 polymer ?
#
loop_
_entity_poly.entity_id
_entity_poly.type
_entity_poly.pdbx_seq_one_letter_code
_entity_poly.pdbx_strand_id
1 'polypeptide(L)' 'WIDFNAGVVADGEKTLDETADDLFRLVLETANGRKTRSEEQGYREISIFKDGVTL' A
#
# COMPACT_ATOMS: atom_id res chain seq x y z
N TRP A 1 -2.52 -9.47 0.94
CA TRP A 1 -2.50 -8.86 2.29
C TRP A 1 -2.82 -7.39 2.16
N ILE A 2 -3.57 -6.80 3.10
CA ILE A 2 -4.05 -5.41 3.01
C ILE A 2 -3.41 -4.60 4.15
N ASP A 3 -2.68 -3.54 3.80
CA ASP A 3 -2.07 -2.60 4.75
C ASP A 3 -2.98 -1.41 5.10
N PHE A 4 -3.96 -1.10 4.23
CA PHE A 4 -4.83 0.06 4.35
C PHE A 4 -6.28 -0.27 3.93
N ASN A 5 -7.26 0.16 4.74
CA ASN A 5 -8.67 0.00 4.42
C ASN A 5 -9.25 1.30 3.86
N ALA A 6 -9.47 1.36 2.53
CA ALA A 6 -10.16 2.48 1.88
C ALA A 6 -11.70 2.33 1.86
N GLY A 7 -12.24 1.20 2.33
CA GLY A 7 -13.69 0.93 2.36
C GLY A 7 -14.48 1.91 3.22
N VAL A 8 -13.83 2.53 4.21
CA VAL A 8 -14.40 3.56 5.10
C VAL A 8 -15.00 4.76 4.34
N VAL A 9 -14.54 5.02 3.11
CA VAL A 9 -15.15 6.04 2.23
C VAL A 9 -16.50 5.59 1.70
N ALA A 10 -16.61 4.32 1.30
CA ALA A 10 -17.85 3.74 0.79
C ALA A 10 -18.89 3.55 1.90
N ASP A 11 -18.44 3.21 3.11
CA ASP A 11 -19.29 3.09 4.30
C ASP A 11 -19.74 4.46 4.84
N GLY A 12 -19.19 5.56 4.31
CA GLY A 12 -19.52 6.93 4.72
C GLY A 12 -18.93 7.35 6.07
N GLU A 13 -18.00 6.56 6.62
CA GLU A 13 -17.33 6.84 7.89
C GLU A 13 -16.32 8.00 7.78
N LYS A 14 -15.71 8.17 6.61
CA LYS A 14 -14.76 9.25 6.31
C LYS A 14 -14.97 9.82 4.92
N THR A 15 -14.63 11.09 4.76
CA THR A 15 -14.52 11.70 3.44
C THR A 15 -13.34 11.12 2.65
N LEU A 16 -13.35 11.37 1.33
CA LEU A 16 -12.24 10.99 0.47
C LEU A 16 -10.93 11.68 0.90
N ASP A 17 -10.99 12.96 1.26
CA ASP A 17 -9.82 13.75 1.66
C ASP A 17 -9.22 13.25 2.98
N GLU A 18 -10.05 12.99 4.01
CA GLU A 18 -9.58 12.43 5.28
C GLU A 18 -8.93 11.05 5.09
N THR A 19 -9.50 10.22 4.22
CA THR A 19 -8.95 8.90 3.91
C THR A 19 -7.64 9.02 3.12
N ALA A 20 -7.51 10.03 2.25
CA ALA A 20 -6.28 10.31 1.52
C ALA A 20 -5.15 10.75 2.47
N ASP A 21 -5.45 11.59 3.46
CA ASP A 21 -4.49 11.99 4.49
C ASP A 21 -4.02 10.80 5.33
N ASP A 22 -4.92 9.89 5.66
CA ASP A 22 -4.58 8.65 6.38
C ASP A 22 -3.68 7.72 5.56
N LEU A 23 -3.97 7.59 4.27
CA LEU A 23 -3.13 6.84 3.34
C LEU A 23 -1.74 7.48 3.23
N PHE A 24 -1.67 8.80 3.11
CA PHE A 24 -0.40 9.52 3.01
C PHE A 24 0.45 9.34 4.27
N ARG A 25 -0.17 9.36 5.44
CA ARG A 25 0.52 9.07 6.71
C ARG A 25 1.08 7.66 6.75
N LEU A 26 0.33 6.66 6.28
CA LEU A 26 0.83 5.28 6.17
C LEU A 26 2.05 5.18 5.23
N VAL A 27 2.03 5.90 4.11
CA VAL A 27 3.18 5.96 3.18
C VAL A 27 4.41 6.54 3.89
N LEU A 28 4.26 7.62 4.64
CA LEU A 28 5.35 8.23 5.41
C LEU A 28 5.90 7.29 6.49
N GLU A 29 5.03 6.60 7.24
CA GLU A 29 5.45 5.63 8.24
C GLU A 29 6.23 4.46 7.61
N THR A 30 5.75 3.97 6.46
CA THR A 30 6.42 2.91 5.70
C THR A 30 7.81 3.36 5.22
N ALA A 31 7.89 4.57 4.66
CA ALA A 31 9.16 5.16 4.25
C ALA A 31 10.13 5.35 5.43
N ASN A 32 9.62 5.58 6.64
CA ASN A 32 10.40 5.65 7.88
C ASN A 32 10.76 4.28 8.48
N GLY A 33 10.45 3.17 7.80
CA GLY A 33 10.87 1.83 8.19
C GLY A 33 9.79 0.98 8.86
N ARG A 34 8.53 1.43 8.91
CA ARG A 34 7.41 0.53 9.22
C ARG A 34 7.32 -0.53 8.10
N LYS A 35 7.35 -1.80 8.47
CA LYS A 35 7.19 -2.90 7.50
C LYS A 35 5.75 -3.01 7.02
N THR A 36 5.59 -3.26 5.74
CA THR A 36 4.32 -3.65 5.13
C THR A 36 4.01 -5.12 5.43
N ARG A 37 2.73 -5.52 5.32
CA ARG A 37 2.32 -6.92 5.44
C ARG A 37 3.06 -7.83 4.45
N SER A 38 3.35 -7.33 3.25
CA SER A 38 4.11 -8.09 2.25
C SER A 38 5.54 -8.40 2.73
N GLU A 39 6.22 -7.42 3.33
CA GLU A 39 7.56 -7.60 3.88
C GLU A 39 7.58 -8.47 5.14
N GLU A 40 6.58 -8.33 6.02
CA GLU A 40 6.42 -9.20 7.19
C GLU A 40 6.28 -10.68 6.79
N GLN A 41 5.57 -10.94 5.70
CA GLN A 41 5.38 -12.30 5.16
C GLN A 41 6.52 -12.75 4.24
N GLY A 42 7.55 -11.92 4.03
CA GLY A 42 8.73 -12.27 3.25
C GLY A 42 8.51 -12.33 1.74
N TYR A 43 7.43 -11.75 1.21
CA TYR A 43 7.22 -11.64 -0.24
C TYR A 43 8.20 -10.64 -0.86
N ARG A 44 9.02 -11.11 -1.79
CA ARG A 44 10.12 -10.34 -2.40
C ARG A 44 10.35 -10.72 -3.87
N GLU A 45 9.27 -10.90 -4.62
CA GLU A 45 9.34 -11.23 -6.05
C GLU A 45 9.61 -9.96 -6.86
N ILE A 46 10.37 -10.11 -7.94
CA ILE A 46 10.69 -9.03 -8.88
C ILE A 46 10.40 -9.55 -10.27
N SER A 47 9.67 -8.78 -11.07
CA SER A 47 9.52 -9.03 -12.50
C SER A 47 10.27 -7.96 -13.29
N ILE A 48 11.03 -8.38 -14.29
CA ILE A 48 11.76 -7.45 -15.15
C ILE A 48 10.98 -7.30 -16.46
N PHE A 49 10.46 -6.09 -16.69
CA PHE A 49 9.81 -5.76 -17.96
C PHE A 49 10.86 -5.20 -18.93
N LYS A 50 11.21 -5.99 -19.94
CA LYS A 50 12.10 -5.59 -21.04
C LYS A 50 11.41 -5.88 -22.36
N ASP A 51 11.68 -5.06 -23.39
CA ASP A 51 11.08 -5.23 -24.71
C ASP A 51 11.21 -6.69 -25.21
N GLY A 52 10.07 -7.36 -25.36
CA GLY A 52 9.97 -8.75 -25.81
C GLY A 52 10.21 -9.87 -24.79
N VAL A 53 10.50 -9.58 -23.50
CA VAL A 53 10.72 -10.62 -22.47
C VAL A 53 10.18 -10.20 -21.09
N THR A 54 9.40 -11.08 -20.47
CA THR A 54 9.04 -11.03 -19.04
C THR A 54 9.77 -12.17 -18.32
N LEU A 55 10.58 -11.84 -17.30
CA LEU A 55 11.26 -12.78 -16.40
C LEU A 55 10.81 -12.54 -14.95
#